data_AF-A0A095T5S1-F1
#
_entry.id   AF-A0A095T5S1-F1
#
_cell.length_a   1.000
_cell.length_b   1.000
_cell.length_c   1.000
_cell.angle_alpha   90.00
_cell.angle_beta   90.00
_cell.angle_gamma   90.00
#
_symmetry.space_group_name_H-M   'P 1'
#
loop_
_entity.id
_entity.type
_entity.pdbx_description
1 polymer ?
#
loop_
_entity_poly.entity_id
_entity_poly.type
_entity_poly.pdbx_seq_one_letter_code
_entity_poly.pdbx_strand_id
1 'polypeptide(L)'
;MADQDKDDKTEDPSARRIEKAREEGDIPRSRELTSLLMLLAGLLLLRISAEPLARTMKTLMRSGLYFGQPGIRDGDLLLISTRLLWQSCLTILPVLCGVMLVAASAPMLLGGITLSSKSLKFNPGRMNPLSGFGRLFSGQMVAELTKALLKVIISGFVAGSYLYRHWDEFMGLLALPLSEAIPRGLVLVLLCGIGVVLSMIPMVGFDVFWQLYSYHKKLRMSRQDLRDEYKQQEGDPHVKSRIRQQMHAVARRRMMAAVPTADVIVTNPTHFAVALQYQEGKMHAPKVVAKGRDKLAARIRQLAGQHHIPLLEAPTLARALYRHTEPGDFIPGALYGAVAEVLAWVWQIRRWRSVGGNRPAAPRNLQVPQQMDMTGEFTRHG
;
A
#
# COMPACT_ATOMS: atom_id res chain seq x y z
N MET A 1 -1.07 -11.20 -29.32
CA MET A 1 -0.02 -10.67 -28.42
C MET A 1 -0.35 -10.81 -26.92
N ALA A 2 -1.54 -11.27 -26.49
CA ALA A 2 -1.88 -11.40 -25.06
C ALA A 2 -1.68 -12.80 -24.44
N ASP A 3 -1.32 -13.82 -25.23
CA ASP A 3 -1.12 -15.20 -24.74
C ASP A 3 0.35 -15.59 -24.52
N GLN A 4 1.33 -14.81 -25.00
CA GLN A 4 2.76 -15.07 -24.75
C GLN A 4 3.20 -14.69 -23.33
N ASP A 5 2.48 -13.80 -22.64
CA ASP A 5 2.84 -13.34 -21.27
C ASP A 5 2.41 -14.30 -20.14
N LYS A 6 1.59 -15.33 -20.43
CA LYS A 6 1.09 -16.24 -19.39
C LYS A 6 2.10 -17.31 -19.00
N ASP A 7 2.96 -17.74 -19.94
CA ASP A 7 3.97 -18.78 -19.69
C ASP A 7 5.22 -18.24 -18.98
N ASP A 8 5.44 -16.93 -19.01
CA ASP A 8 6.63 -16.30 -18.41
C ASP A 8 6.47 -15.99 -16.90
N LYS A 9 5.30 -16.32 -16.33
CA LYS A 9 4.95 -16.10 -14.91
C LYS A 9 5.23 -17.34 -14.08
N THR A 10 6.50 -17.56 -13.80
CA THR A 10 6.98 -18.72 -13.05
C THR A 10 7.16 -18.46 -11.56
N GLU A 11 7.33 -17.20 -11.16
CA GLU A 11 7.69 -16.82 -9.79
C GLU A 11 6.44 -16.61 -8.93
N ASP A 12 6.59 -16.91 -7.64
CA ASP A 12 5.51 -16.74 -6.66
C ASP A 12 5.19 -15.24 -6.44
N PRO A 13 3.92 -14.91 -6.15
CA PRO A 13 3.51 -13.54 -5.91
C PRO A 13 4.20 -12.93 -4.69
N SER A 14 4.71 -11.71 -4.83
CA SER A 14 5.23 -10.93 -3.71
C SER A 14 4.12 -10.57 -2.71
N ALA A 15 4.48 -10.33 -1.45
CA ALA A 15 3.53 -9.91 -0.41
C ALA A 15 2.75 -8.64 -0.81
N ARG A 16 3.44 -7.70 -1.45
CA ARG A 16 2.84 -6.45 -1.94
C ARG A 16 1.87 -6.67 -3.10
N ARG A 17 2.15 -7.61 -4.01
CA ARG A 17 1.20 -8.01 -5.07
C ARG A 17 -0.10 -8.56 -4.47
N ILE A 18 0.00 -9.39 -3.43
CA ILE A 18 -1.16 -9.96 -2.72
C ILE A 18 -1.94 -8.85 -2.01
N GLU A 19 -1.25 -7.93 -1.33
CA GLU A 19 -1.88 -6.81 -0.64
C GLU A 19 -2.59 -5.87 -1.61
N LYS A 20 -1.96 -5.52 -2.73
CA LYS A 20 -2.57 -4.70 -3.78
C LYS A 20 -3.83 -5.36 -4.37
N ALA A 21 -3.80 -6.67 -4.60
CA ALA A 21 -4.98 -7.40 -5.06
C ALA A 21 -6.13 -7.31 -4.03
N ARG A 22 -5.82 -7.45 -2.74
CA ARG A 22 -6.79 -7.26 -1.64
C ARG A 22 -7.32 -5.83 -1.56
N GLU A 23 -6.47 -4.81 -1.71
CA GLU A 23 -6.89 -3.40 -1.76
C GLU A 23 -7.81 -3.10 -2.94
N GLU A 24 -7.61 -3.77 -4.07
CA GLU A 24 -8.47 -3.66 -5.26
C GLU A 24 -9.76 -4.48 -5.12
N GLY A 25 -9.92 -5.25 -4.06
CA GLY A 25 -11.08 -6.10 -3.78
C GLY A 25 -11.07 -7.43 -4.55
N ASP A 26 -9.94 -7.80 -5.15
CA ASP A 26 -9.74 -9.08 -5.83
C ASP A 26 -9.32 -10.13 -4.79
N ILE A 27 -10.29 -10.92 -4.34
CA ILE A 27 -10.09 -12.00 -3.37
C ILE A 27 -10.69 -13.29 -3.89
N PRO A 28 -10.12 -14.47 -3.55
CA PRO A 28 -10.67 -15.74 -3.95
C PRO A 28 -12.05 -15.94 -3.30
N ARG A 29 -13.03 -16.38 -4.09
CA ARG A 29 -14.39 -16.66 -3.62
C ARG A 29 -14.92 -17.91 -4.33
N SER A 30 -15.47 -18.86 -3.56
CA SER A 30 -16.22 -19.99 -4.09
C SER A 30 -17.70 -19.79 -3.80
N ARG A 31 -18.50 -19.74 -4.87
CA ARG A 31 -19.97 -19.68 -4.76
C ARG A 31 -20.53 -20.98 -4.20
N GLU A 32 -19.91 -22.11 -4.56
CA GLU A 32 -20.35 -23.44 -4.16
C GLU A 32 -20.18 -23.66 -2.65
N LEU A 33 -19.07 -23.15 -2.07
CA LEU A 33 -18.88 -23.18 -0.62
C LEU A 33 -19.95 -22.34 0.10
N THR A 34 -20.26 -21.15 -0.41
CA THR A 34 -21.32 -20.31 0.16
C THR A 34 -22.69 -21.01 0.12
N SER A 35 -23.04 -21.62 -1.01
CA SER A 35 -24.29 -22.38 -1.14
C SER A 35 -24.35 -23.57 -0.19
N LEU A 36 -23.28 -24.36 -0.07
CA LEU A 36 -23.23 -25.51 0.84
C LEU A 36 -23.39 -25.09 2.31
N LEU A 37 -22.67 -24.04 2.73
CA LEU A 37 -22.77 -23.52 4.10
C LEU A 37 -24.14 -22.94 4.40
N MET A 38 -24.77 -22.24 3.45
CA MET A 38 -26.14 -21.74 3.62
C MET A 38 -27.15 -22.89 3.75
N LEU A 39 -27.01 -23.96 2.95
CA LEU A 39 -27.88 -25.13 3.04
C LEU A 39 -27.71 -25.85 4.38
N LEU A 40 -26.46 -26.06 4.82
CA LEU A 40 -26.17 -26.69 6.10
C LEU A 40 -26.72 -25.86 7.28
N ALA A 41 -26.43 -24.55 7.28
CA ALA A 41 -26.93 -23.64 8.30
C ALA A 41 -28.46 -23.57 8.29
N GLY A 42 -29.08 -23.54 7.12
CA GLY A 42 -30.53 -23.58 6.97
C GLY A 42 -31.14 -24.82 7.61
N LEU A 43 -30.60 -26.01 7.34
CA LEU A 43 -31.07 -27.26 7.95
C LEU A 43 -30.90 -27.26 9.47
N LEU A 44 -29.75 -26.81 9.99
CA LEU A 44 -29.49 -26.76 11.42
C LEU A 44 -30.38 -25.74 12.14
N LEU A 45 -30.53 -24.55 11.57
CA LEU A 45 -31.39 -23.49 12.11
C LEU A 45 -32.86 -23.93 12.08
N LEU A 46 -33.32 -24.56 10.99
CA LEU A 46 -34.66 -25.15 10.94
C LEU A 46 -34.84 -26.23 12.01
N ARG A 47 -33.83 -27.06 12.27
CA ARG A 47 -33.89 -28.09 13.30
C ARG A 47 -33.97 -27.51 14.72
N ILE A 48 -33.22 -26.45 15.00
CA ILE A 48 -33.22 -25.77 16.30
C ILE A 48 -34.55 -25.01 16.48
N SER A 49 -35.05 -24.37 15.43
CA SER A 49 -36.29 -23.59 15.46
C SER A 49 -37.56 -24.43 15.25
N ALA A 50 -37.45 -25.74 14.99
CA ALA A 50 -38.58 -26.62 14.69
C ALA A 50 -39.66 -26.61 15.77
N GLU A 51 -39.27 -26.76 17.04
CA GLU A 51 -40.22 -26.83 18.15
C GLU A 51 -40.86 -25.45 18.45
N PRO A 52 -40.11 -24.33 18.56
CA PRO A 52 -40.70 -23.00 18.65
C PRO A 52 -41.66 -22.69 17.50
N LEU A 53 -41.27 -23.03 16.26
CA LEU A 53 -42.08 -22.78 15.07
C LEU A 53 -43.36 -23.61 15.09
N ALA A 54 -43.28 -24.89 15.46
CA ALA A 54 -44.43 -25.76 15.62
C ALA A 54 -45.38 -25.27 16.73
N ARG A 55 -44.84 -24.80 17.87
CA ARG A 55 -45.63 -24.21 18.95
C ARG A 55 -46.34 -22.94 18.51
N THR A 56 -45.63 -22.02 17.87
CA THR A 56 -46.22 -20.76 17.36
C THR A 56 -47.28 -21.05 16.30
N MET A 57 -47.04 -22.00 15.39
CA MET A 57 -48.03 -22.41 14.40
C MET A 57 -49.28 -23.03 15.05
N LYS A 58 -49.11 -23.91 16.04
CA LYS A 58 -50.23 -24.50 16.80
C LYS A 58 -51.06 -23.43 17.51
N THR A 59 -50.40 -22.43 18.11
CA THR A 59 -51.07 -21.29 18.74
C THR A 59 -51.82 -20.47 17.70
N LEU A 60 -51.20 -20.13 16.56
CA LEU A 60 -51.86 -19.42 15.46
C LEU A 60 -53.12 -20.13 14.97
N MET A 61 -53.03 -21.44 14.74
CA MET A 61 -54.17 -22.23 14.30
C MET A 61 -55.27 -22.28 15.36
N ARG A 62 -54.91 -22.51 16.63
CA ARG A 62 -55.89 -22.54 17.72
C ARG A 62 -56.58 -21.19 17.92
N SER A 63 -55.82 -20.10 17.87
CA SER A 63 -56.34 -18.75 18.06
C SER A 63 -57.12 -18.23 16.85
N GLY A 64 -56.73 -18.64 15.64
CA GLY A 64 -57.36 -18.20 14.39
C GLY A 64 -58.55 -19.03 13.94
N LEU A 65 -58.68 -20.28 14.39
CA LEU A 65 -59.80 -21.17 14.06
C LEU A 65 -60.86 -21.26 15.16
N TYR A 66 -60.57 -20.77 16.36
CA TYR A 66 -61.54 -20.73 17.46
C TYR A 66 -62.33 -19.42 17.42
N PHE A 67 -63.41 -19.40 16.64
CA PHE A 67 -64.34 -18.29 16.55
C PHE A 67 -65.44 -18.40 17.63
N GLY A 68 -65.73 -17.30 18.34
CA GLY A 68 -66.94 -17.19 19.15
C GLY A 68 -66.78 -17.42 20.67
N GLN A 69 -65.74 -16.87 21.31
CA GLN A 69 -65.86 -16.65 22.76
C GLN A 69 -66.88 -15.52 23.01
N PRO A 70 -67.96 -15.78 23.80
CA PRO A 70 -68.90 -14.72 24.17
C PRO A 70 -68.15 -13.66 25.00
N GLY A 71 -68.15 -12.40 24.53
CA GLY A 71 -67.59 -11.27 25.26
C GLY A 71 -66.34 -10.60 24.67
N ILE A 72 -65.82 -11.06 23.53
CA ILE A 72 -64.69 -10.40 22.86
C ILE A 72 -65.20 -9.23 21.99
N ARG A 73 -64.77 -7.99 22.28
CA ARG A 73 -65.03 -6.80 21.44
C ARG A 73 -64.08 -6.77 20.23
N ASP A 74 -64.47 -6.13 19.14
CA ASP A 74 -63.67 -6.03 17.91
C ASP A 74 -62.24 -5.48 18.14
N GLY A 75 -62.06 -4.60 19.12
CA GLY A 75 -60.73 -4.07 19.51
C GLY A 75 -59.79 -5.12 20.12
N ASP A 76 -60.33 -6.12 20.81
CA ASP A 76 -59.53 -7.19 21.44
C ASP A 76 -59.06 -8.21 20.40
N LEU A 77 -59.85 -8.45 19.34
CA LEU A 77 -59.47 -9.30 18.21
C LEU A 77 -58.27 -8.73 17.45
N LEU A 78 -58.25 -7.41 17.23
CA LEU A 78 -57.11 -6.73 16.60
C LEU A 78 -55.84 -6.83 17.45
N LEU A 79 -55.95 -6.67 18.77
CA LEU A 79 -54.81 -6.78 19.69
C LEU A 79 -54.25 -8.22 19.76
N ILE A 80 -55.12 -9.23 19.75
CA ILE A 80 -54.71 -10.65 19.73
C ILE A 80 -54.01 -10.97 18.40
N SER A 81 -54.59 -10.54 17.28
CA SER A 81 -54.05 -10.78 15.94
C SER A 81 -52.67 -10.13 15.76
N THR A 82 -52.51 -8.87 16.20
CA THR A 82 -51.22 -8.17 16.14
C THR A 82 -50.14 -8.83 17.01
N ARG A 83 -50.48 -9.29 18.23
CA ARG A 83 -49.56 -10.04 19.09
C ARG A 83 -49.11 -11.36 18.46
N LEU A 84 -50.04 -12.09 17.85
CA LEU A 84 -49.75 -13.36 17.17
C LEU A 84 -48.86 -13.16 15.93
N LEU A 85 -49.13 -12.11 15.13
CA LEU A 85 -48.27 -11.73 14.02
C LEU A 85 -46.86 -11.36 14.50
N TRP A 86 -46.76 -10.55 15.55
CA TRP A 86 -45.48 -10.16 16.14
C TRP A 86 -44.69 -11.38 16.64
N GLN A 87 -45.34 -12.31 17.36
CA GLN A 87 -44.72 -13.55 17.82
C GLN A 87 -44.25 -14.44 16.66
N SER A 88 -45.01 -14.49 15.57
CA SER A 88 -44.65 -15.23 14.35
C SER A 88 -43.40 -14.64 13.70
N CYS A 89 -43.35 -13.32 13.56
CA CYS A 89 -42.16 -12.60 13.07
C CYS A 89 -40.94 -12.88 13.96
N LEU A 90 -41.09 -12.79 15.29
CA LEU A 90 -40.00 -13.08 16.22
C LEU A 90 -39.53 -14.53 16.19
N THR A 91 -40.40 -15.48 15.87
CA THR A 91 -40.06 -16.91 15.81
C THR A 91 -39.24 -17.23 14.55
N ILE A 92 -39.53 -16.61 13.41
CA ILE A 92 -38.83 -16.86 12.15
C ILE A 92 -37.55 -16.01 12.01
N LEU A 93 -37.48 -14.88 12.71
CA LEU A 93 -36.36 -13.94 12.64
C LEU A 93 -34.99 -14.60 12.90
N PRO A 94 -34.79 -15.48 13.91
CA PRO A 94 -33.50 -16.13 14.13
C PRO A 94 -33.06 -17.01 12.97
N VAL A 95 -33.99 -17.68 12.27
CA VAL A 95 -33.69 -18.51 11.10
C VAL A 95 -33.23 -17.62 9.95
N LEU A 96 -33.98 -16.56 9.65
CA LEU A 96 -33.65 -15.62 8.57
C LEU A 96 -32.33 -14.89 8.84
N CYS A 97 -32.17 -14.32 10.03
CA CYS A 97 -30.94 -13.65 10.45
C CYS A 97 -29.76 -14.63 10.44
N GLY A 98 -29.93 -15.86 10.93
CA GLY A 98 -28.87 -16.86 10.94
C GLY A 98 -28.39 -17.22 9.52
N VAL A 99 -29.32 -17.50 8.59
CA VAL A 99 -28.96 -17.79 7.19
C VAL A 99 -28.33 -16.56 6.52
N MET A 100 -28.85 -15.36 6.78
CA MET A 100 -28.29 -14.11 6.25
C MET A 100 -26.87 -13.85 6.77
N LEU A 101 -26.60 -14.13 8.04
CA LEU A 101 -25.26 -14.04 8.62
C LEU A 101 -24.30 -15.02 7.96
N VAL A 102 -24.72 -16.26 7.70
CA VAL A 102 -23.91 -17.24 6.96
C VAL A 102 -23.69 -16.79 5.51
N ALA A 103 -24.71 -16.26 4.84
CA ALA A 103 -24.58 -15.73 3.47
C ALA A 103 -23.55 -14.57 3.39
N ALA A 104 -23.54 -13.69 4.39
CA ALA A 104 -22.61 -12.56 4.47
C ALA A 104 -21.19 -12.99 4.85
N SER A 105 -21.05 -13.97 5.76
CA SER A 105 -19.75 -14.41 6.29
C SER A 105 -19.06 -15.49 5.46
N ALA A 106 -19.81 -16.35 4.76
CA ALA A 106 -19.23 -17.47 4.01
C ALA A 106 -18.19 -17.04 2.94
N PRO A 107 -18.37 -15.95 2.17
CA PRO A 107 -17.33 -15.47 1.25
C PRO A 107 -16.04 -15.02 1.96
N MET A 108 -16.15 -14.58 3.22
CA MET A 108 -15.02 -14.10 4.02
C MET A 108 -14.12 -15.26 4.48
N LEU A 109 -14.62 -16.50 4.52
CA LEU A 109 -13.84 -17.67 4.92
C LEU A 109 -12.69 -17.98 3.95
N LEU A 110 -12.84 -17.65 2.66
CA LEU A 110 -11.80 -17.88 1.64
C LEU A 110 -10.94 -16.65 1.39
N GLY A 111 -11.57 -15.49 1.23
CA GLY A 111 -10.89 -14.26 0.82
C GLY A 111 -10.46 -13.35 1.97
N GLY A 112 -10.92 -13.62 3.20
CA GLY A 112 -10.78 -12.72 4.33
C GLY A 112 -11.72 -11.52 4.26
N ILE A 113 -11.54 -10.59 5.19
CA ILE A 113 -12.30 -9.33 5.27
C ILE A 113 -11.51 -8.26 4.53
N THR A 114 -11.99 -7.83 3.36
CA THR A 114 -11.38 -6.74 2.59
C THR A 114 -12.41 -5.65 2.30
N LEU A 115 -12.25 -4.47 2.91
CA LEU A 115 -12.97 -3.27 2.50
C LEU A 115 -12.18 -2.57 1.40
N SER A 116 -12.64 -2.66 0.15
CA SER A 116 -12.08 -1.89 -0.97
C SER A 116 -13.00 -0.74 -1.34
N SER A 117 -12.56 0.48 -1.08
CA SER A 117 -13.23 1.69 -1.57
C SER A 117 -13.15 1.83 -3.10
N LYS A 118 -12.15 1.22 -3.74
CA LYS A 118 -12.00 1.22 -5.20
C LYS A 118 -13.07 0.39 -5.90
N SER A 119 -13.53 -0.71 -5.31
CA SER A 119 -14.59 -1.54 -5.89
C SER A 119 -15.98 -0.88 -5.84
N LEU A 120 -16.18 0.18 -5.04
CA LEU A 120 -17.43 0.95 -4.99
C LEU A 120 -17.54 2.03 -6.08
N LYS A 121 -16.48 2.29 -6.84
CA LYS A 121 -16.53 3.29 -7.93
C LYS A 121 -17.43 2.79 -9.06
N PHE A 122 -18.36 3.64 -9.49
CA PHE A 122 -19.20 3.37 -10.66
C PHE A 122 -18.32 3.22 -11.92
N ASN A 123 -18.38 2.05 -12.55
CA ASN A 123 -17.62 1.75 -13.76
C ASN A 123 -18.57 1.47 -14.94
N PRO A 124 -18.81 2.45 -15.83
CA PRO A 124 -19.75 2.29 -16.94
C PRO A 124 -19.32 1.22 -17.96
N GLY A 125 -18.02 0.89 -18.02
CA GLY A 125 -17.51 -0.19 -18.88
C GLY A 125 -17.98 -1.59 -18.47
N ARG A 126 -18.43 -1.79 -17.23
CA ARG A 126 -19.00 -3.08 -16.77
C ARG A 126 -20.41 -3.35 -17.29
N MET A 127 -21.10 -2.33 -17.84
CA MET A 127 -22.47 -2.45 -18.34
C MET A 127 -22.56 -2.71 -19.85
N ASN A 128 -21.44 -2.92 -20.55
CA ASN A 128 -21.47 -3.14 -21.99
C ASN A 128 -22.04 -4.54 -22.34
N PRO A 129 -23.21 -4.63 -23.00
CA PRO A 129 -23.91 -5.89 -23.28
C PRO A 129 -23.14 -6.82 -24.22
N LEU A 130 -22.37 -6.30 -25.18
CA LEU A 130 -21.54 -7.13 -26.08
C LEU A 130 -20.50 -7.95 -25.30
N SER A 131 -19.89 -7.33 -24.28
CA SER A 131 -18.93 -8.03 -23.41
C SER A 131 -19.60 -9.06 -22.50
N GLY A 132 -20.91 -8.92 -22.25
CA GLY A 132 -21.74 -9.88 -21.53
C GLY A 132 -22.00 -11.14 -22.37
N PHE A 133 -22.35 -10.98 -23.65
CA PHE A 133 -22.56 -12.11 -24.57
C PHE A 133 -21.31 -12.98 -24.77
N GLY A 134 -20.13 -12.35 -24.91
CA GLY A 134 -18.87 -13.10 -24.97
C GLY A 134 -18.57 -13.91 -23.70
N ARG A 135 -19.03 -13.45 -22.52
CA ARG A 135 -18.92 -14.21 -21.26
C ARG A 135 -19.91 -15.36 -21.19
N LEU A 136 -21.11 -15.21 -21.76
CA LEU A 136 -22.12 -16.28 -21.81
C LEU A 136 -21.63 -17.52 -22.56
N PHE A 137 -20.78 -17.35 -23.58
CA PHE A 137 -20.17 -18.43 -24.36
C PHE A 137 -18.71 -18.75 -23.96
N SER A 138 -18.27 -18.31 -22.79
CA SER A 138 -16.93 -18.61 -22.30
C SER A 138 -16.82 -20.05 -21.76
N GLY A 139 -15.62 -20.63 -21.79
CA GLY A 139 -15.35 -21.94 -21.16
C GLY A 139 -15.69 -21.97 -19.66
N GLN A 140 -15.72 -20.79 -19.00
CA GLN A 140 -16.18 -20.65 -17.63
C GLN A 140 -17.67 -20.99 -17.47
N MET A 141 -18.53 -20.58 -18.41
CA MET A 141 -19.96 -20.91 -18.36
C MET A 141 -20.21 -22.41 -18.55
N VAL A 142 -19.46 -23.06 -19.44
CA VAL A 142 -19.53 -24.52 -19.62
C VAL A 142 -19.13 -25.24 -18.34
N ALA A 143 -18.07 -24.79 -17.67
CA ALA A 143 -17.65 -25.34 -16.39
C ALA A 143 -18.71 -25.15 -15.28
N GLU A 144 -19.32 -23.96 -15.18
CA GLU A 144 -20.42 -23.70 -14.23
C GLU A 144 -21.66 -24.54 -14.53
N LEU A 145 -22.04 -24.70 -15.80
CA LEU A 145 -23.15 -25.55 -16.21
C LEU A 145 -22.91 -27.02 -15.85
N THR A 146 -21.70 -27.51 -16.12
CA THR A 146 -21.29 -28.89 -15.79
C THR A 146 -21.35 -29.10 -14.27
N LYS A 147 -20.87 -28.13 -13.49
CA LYS A 147 -21.00 -28.16 -12.03
C LYS A 147 -22.47 -28.17 -11.59
N ALA A 148 -23.31 -27.33 -12.18
CA ALA A 148 -24.74 -27.29 -11.87
C ALA A 148 -25.44 -28.63 -12.14
N LEU A 149 -25.16 -29.25 -13.30
CA LEU A 149 -25.73 -30.54 -13.67
C LEU A 149 -25.25 -31.65 -12.73
N LEU A 150 -23.96 -31.69 -12.41
CA LEU A 150 -23.39 -32.65 -11.47
C LEU A 150 -24.04 -32.54 -10.09
N LYS A 151 -24.30 -31.32 -9.60
CA LYS A 151 -25.03 -31.09 -8.33
C LYS A 151 -26.43 -31.69 -8.35
N VAL A 152 -27.17 -31.49 -9.44
CA VAL A 152 -28.54 -32.03 -9.57
C VAL A 152 -28.51 -33.56 -9.58
N ILE A 153 -27.57 -34.16 -10.31
CA ILE A 153 -27.42 -35.62 -10.38
C ILE A 153 -27.05 -36.20 -9.01
N ILE A 154 -26.05 -35.63 -8.33
CA ILE A 154 -25.62 -36.09 -6.99
C ILE A 154 -26.77 -35.97 -6.00
N SER A 155 -27.39 -34.79 -5.90
CA SER A 155 -28.49 -34.54 -4.98
C SER A 155 -29.70 -35.43 -5.27
N GLY A 156 -30.06 -35.59 -6.55
CA GLY A 156 -31.16 -36.45 -6.97
C GLY A 156 -30.90 -37.93 -6.69
N PHE A 157 -29.68 -38.41 -6.93
CA PHE A 157 -29.28 -39.78 -6.62
C PHE A 157 -29.32 -40.06 -5.11
N VAL A 158 -28.76 -39.17 -4.29
CA VAL A 158 -28.74 -39.33 -2.83
C VAL A 158 -30.14 -39.23 -2.24
N ALA A 159 -30.92 -38.22 -2.62
CA ALA A 159 -32.30 -38.07 -2.14
C ALA A 159 -33.19 -39.23 -2.61
N GLY A 160 -33.07 -39.64 -3.88
CA GLY A 160 -33.83 -40.75 -4.45
C GLY A 160 -33.48 -42.09 -3.80
N SER A 161 -32.19 -42.38 -3.61
CA SER A 161 -31.75 -43.60 -2.93
C SER A 161 -32.12 -43.62 -1.46
N TYR A 162 -32.06 -42.48 -0.76
CA TYR A 162 -32.54 -42.34 0.61
C TYR A 162 -34.04 -42.62 0.70
N LEU A 163 -34.83 -41.99 -0.18
CA LEU A 163 -36.28 -42.18 -0.22
C LEU A 163 -36.67 -43.62 -0.53
N TYR A 164 -35.96 -44.28 -1.45
CA TYR A 164 -36.18 -45.68 -1.78
C TYR A 164 -35.87 -46.61 -0.59
N ARG A 165 -34.76 -46.37 0.13
CA ARG A 165 -34.37 -47.19 1.30
C ARG A 165 -35.32 -47.02 2.49
N HIS A 166 -35.84 -45.81 2.69
CA HIS A 166 -36.74 -45.49 3.79
C HIS A 166 -38.22 -45.46 3.35
N TRP A 167 -38.55 -46.05 2.21
CA TRP A 167 -39.90 -46.01 1.64
C TRP A 167 -40.96 -46.52 2.62
N ASP A 168 -40.68 -47.67 3.27
CA ASP A 168 -41.60 -48.27 4.24
C ASP A 168 -41.77 -47.40 5.49
N GLU A 169 -40.72 -46.71 5.94
CA GLU A 169 -40.80 -45.76 7.05
C GLU A 169 -41.67 -44.55 6.68
N PHE A 170 -41.52 -44.02 5.46
CA PHE A 170 -42.36 -42.94 4.94
C PHE A 170 -43.82 -43.36 4.83
N MET A 171 -44.12 -44.55 4.31
CA MET A 171 -45.48 -45.08 4.26
C MET A 171 -46.04 -45.34 5.67
N GLY A 172 -45.20 -45.81 6.59
CA GLY A 172 -45.54 -46.04 7.99
C GLY A 172 -45.97 -44.77 8.74
N LEU A 173 -45.54 -43.58 8.30
CA LEU A 173 -46.02 -42.31 8.87
C LEU A 173 -47.53 -42.13 8.75
N LEU A 174 -48.16 -42.69 7.71
CA LEU A 174 -49.61 -42.59 7.48
C LEU A 174 -50.43 -43.35 8.55
N ALA A 175 -49.84 -44.36 9.17
CA ALA A 175 -50.47 -45.17 10.20
C ALA A 175 -50.28 -44.61 11.63
N LEU A 176 -49.45 -43.58 11.80
CA LEU A 176 -49.12 -42.99 13.09
C LEU A 176 -50.04 -41.82 13.43
N PRO A 177 -50.33 -41.57 14.73
CA PRO A 177 -51.02 -40.34 15.14
C PRO A 177 -50.17 -39.11 14.79
N LEU A 178 -50.82 -37.99 14.45
CA LEU A 178 -50.14 -36.76 14.01
C LEU A 178 -49.07 -36.26 14.99
N SER A 179 -49.28 -36.45 16.30
CA SER A 179 -48.33 -36.09 17.34
C SER A 179 -46.99 -36.81 17.23
N GLU A 180 -46.96 -38.01 16.64
CA GLU A 180 -45.76 -38.80 16.40
C GLU A 180 -45.29 -38.75 14.94
N ALA A 181 -46.23 -38.71 13.99
CA ALA A 181 -45.93 -38.67 12.56
C ALA A 181 -45.14 -37.42 12.17
N ILE A 182 -45.50 -36.24 12.68
CA ILE A 182 -44.84 -34.97 12.31
C ILE A 182 -43.38 -34.93 12.79
N PRO A 183 -43.05 -35.20 14.07
CA PRO A 183 -41.65 -35.22 14.51
C PRO A 183 -40.81 -36.28 13.79
N ARG A 184 -41.33 -37.49 13.57
CA ARG A 184 -40.61 -38.56 12.85
C ARG A 184 -40.38 -38.20 11.38
N GLY A 185 -41.40 -37.66 10.71
CA GLY A 185 -41.28 -37.17 9.33
C GLY A 185 -40.25 -36.04 9.20
N LEU A 186 -40.22 -35.11 10.15
CA LEU A 186 -39.21 -34.03 10.18
C LEU A 186 -37.79 -34.60 10.30
N VAL A 187 -37.57 -35.61 11.14
CA VAL A 187 -36.27 -36.28 11.27
C VAL A 187 -35.86 -36.95 9.96
N LEU A 188 -36.76 -37.67 9.29
CA LEU A 188 -36.49 -38.31 8.00
C LEU A 188 -36.09 -37.30 6.92
N VAL A 189 -36.83 -36.19 6.82
CA VAL A 189 -36.53 -35.11 5.87
C VAL A 189 -35.19 -34.44 6.20
N LEU A 190 -34.91 -34.20 7.49
CA LEU A 190 -33.65 -33.59 7.92
C LEU A 190 -32.45 -34.49 7.60
N LEU A 191 -32.54 -35.78 7.87
CA LEU A 191 -31.48 -36.75 7.58
C LEU A 191 -31.24 -36.88 6.07
N CYS A 192 -32.29 -36.90 5.27
CA CYS A 192 -32.17 -36.84 3.81
C CYS A 192 -31.43 -35.56 3.37
N GLY A 193 -31.83 -34.40 3.90
CA GLY A 193 -31.21 -33.11 3.60
C GLY A 193 -29.73 -33.06 3.99
N ILE A 194 -29.39 -33.57 5.18
CA ILE A 194 -28.00 -33.68 5.63
C ILE A 194 -27.21 -34.62 4.72
N GLY A 195 -27.77 -35.77 4.34
CA GLY A 195 -27.13 -36.70 3.40
C GLY A 195 -26.81 -36.04 2.06
N VAL A 196 -27.76 -35.26 1.50
CA VAL A 196 -27.54 -34.47 0.29
C VAL A 196 -26.41 -33.46 0.49
N VAL A 197 -26.44 -32.66 1.56
CA VAL A 197 -25.38 -31.67 1.84
C VAL A 197 -24.01 -32.33 1.98
N LEU A 198 -23.91 -33.44 2.72
CA LEU A 198 -22.66 -34.18 2.91
C LEU A 198 -22.11 -34.73 1.58
N SER A 199 -23.00 -35.21 0.71
CA SER A 199 -22.59 -35.72 -0.62
C SER A 199 -21.99 -34.66 -1.53
N MET A 200 -22.30 -33.38 -1.30
CA MET A 200 -21.75 -32.25 -2.08
C MET A 200 -20.36 -31.82 -1.60
N ILE A 201 -19.93 -32.21 -0.39
CA ILE A 201 -18.65 -31.77 0.20
C ILE A 201 -17.44 -32.06 -0.71
N PRO A 202 -17.27 -33.27 -1.30
CA PRO A 202 -16.11 -33.53 -2.16
C PRO A 202 -16.06 -32.62 -3.39
N MET A 203 -17.21 -32.37 -4.01
CA MET A 203 -17.34 -31.49 -5.16
C MET A 203 -17.01 -30.04 -4.80
N VAL A 204 -17.56 -29.55 -3.69
CA VAL A 204 -17.29 -28.20 -3.18
C VAL A 204 -15.84 -28.04 -2.78
N GLY A 205 -15.24 -29.05 -2.14
CA GLY A 205 -13.82 -29.08 -1.79
C GLY A 205 -12.92 -28.95 -3.02
N PHE A 206 -13.26 -29.65 -4.11
CA PHE A 206 -12.56 -29.50 -5.39
C PHE A 206 -12.72 -28.09 -5.98
N ASP A 207 -13.93 -27.51 -5.97
CA ASP A 207 -14.14 -26.13 -6.44
C ASP A 207 -13.31 -25.13 -5.62
N VAL A 208 -13.31 -25.24 -4.29
CA VAL A 208 -12.50 -24.40 -3.40
C VAL A 208 -11.01 -24.51 -3.71
N PHE A 209 -10.49 -25.73 -3.84
CA PHE A 209 -9.11 -25.96 -4.22
C PHE A 209 -8.76 -25.32 -5.56
N TRP A 210 -9.61 -25.51 -6.57
CA TRP A 210 -9.42 -24.94 -7.90
C TRP A 210 -9.46 -23.40 -7.88
N GLN A 211 -10.38 -22.80 -7.12
CA GLN A 211 -10.45 -21.34 -6.99
C GLN A 211 -9.20 -20.77 -6.32
N LEU A 212 -8.69 -21.40 -5.25
CA LEU A 212 -7.47 -20.99 -4.58
C LEU A 212 -6.24 -21.14 -5.50
N TYR A 213 -6.13 -22.27 -6.18
CA TYR A 213 -5.06 -22.53 -7.14
C TYR A 213 -5.08 -21.52 -8.30
N SER A 214 -6.25 -21.29 -8.91
CA SER A 214 -6.42 -20.34 -10.00
C SER A 214 -6.13 -18.91 -9.56
N TYR A 215 -6.56 -18.52 -8.35
CA TYR A 215 -6.25 -17.21 -7.78
C TYR A 215 -4.75 -17.02 -7.57
N HIS A 216 -4.07 -18.01 -7.00
CA HIS A 216 -2.63 -17.97 -6.80
C HIS A 216 -1.88 -17.92 -8.15
N LYS A 217 -2.28 -18.75 -9.12
CA LYS A 217 -1.72 -18.76 -10.48
C LYS A 217 -1.91 -17.41 -11.19
N LYS A 218 -3.05 -16.74 -10.99
CA LYS A 218 -3.32 -15.40 -11.53
C LYS A 218 -2.37 -14.33 -10.95
N LEU A 219 -1.96 -14.49 -9.70
CA LEU A 219 -1.07 -13.54 -9.01
C LEU A 219 0.42 -13.76 -9.29
N ARG A 220 0.81 -14.91 -9.86
CA ARG A 220 2.20 -15.19 -10.23
C ARG A 220 2.83 -14.06 -11.03
N MET A 221 4.13 -13.90 -10.82
CA MET A 221 4.92 -12.80 -11.36
C MET A 221 5.99 -13.35 -12.30
N SER A 222 6.37 -12.57 -13.30
CA SER A 222 7.58 -12.83 -14.06
C SER A 222 8.80 -12.33 -13.28
N ARG A 223 9.99 -12.80 -13.65
CA ARG A 223 11.24 -12.25 -13.09
C ARG A 223 11.40 -10.75 -13.35
N GLN A 224 10.86 -10.29 -14.47
CA GLN A 224 10.87 -8.87 -14.83
C GLN A 224 9.96 -8.07 -13.90
N ASP A 225 8.74 -8.57 -13.61
CA ASP A 225 7.80 -7.93 -12.69
C ASP A 225 8.41 -7.78 -11.29
N LEU A 226 9.10 -8.81 -10.79
CA LEU A 226 9.80 -8.74 -9.49
C LEU A 226 10.88 -7.66 -9.48
N ARG A 227 11.74 -7.62 -10.52
CA ARG A 227 12.80 -6.60 -10.62
C ARG A 227 12.21 -5.19 -10.66
N ASP A 228 11.12 -4.99 -11.39
CA ASP A 228 10.50 -3.68 -11.51
C ASP A 228 9.77 -3.28 -10.21
N GLU A 229 9.20 -4.23 -9.47
CA GLU A 229 8.66 -3.98 -8.13
C GLU A 229 9.76 -3.57 -7.12
N TYR A 230 10.92 -4.24 -7.16
CA TYR A 230 12.10 -3.85 -6.36
C TYR A 230 12.57 -2.43 -6.70
N LYS A 231 12.69 -2.09 -7.98
CA LYS A 231 13.05 -0.73 -8.42
C LYS A 231 12.05 0.33 -7.94
N GLN A 232 10.76 0.01 -7.92
CA GLN A 232 9.73 0.93 -7.43
C GLN A 232 9.79 1.14 -5.91
N GLN A 233 10.25 0.15 -5.15
CA GLN A 233 10.38 0.26 -3.68
C GLN A 233 11.65 1.02 -3.27
N GLU A 234 12.80 0.67 -3.83
CA GLU A 234 14.08 1.25 -3.43
C GLU A 234 14.45 2.52 -4.22
N GLY A 235 13.73 2.77 -5.32
CA GLY A 235 14.02 3.80 -6.30
C GLY A 235 15.15 3.40 -7.24
N ASP A 236 15.12 3.92 -8.46
CA ASP A 236 16.16 3.61 -9.45
C ASP A 236 17.54 4.17 -9.00
N PRO A 237 18.57 3.31 -8.86
CA PRO A 237 19.93 3.73 -8.53
C PRO A 237 20.46 4.85 -9.44
N HIS A 238 20.10 4.83 -10.74
CA HIS A 238 20.49 5.86 -11.69
C HIS A 238 19.82 7.20 -11.39
N VAL A 239 18.56 7.19 -10.98
CA VAL A 239 17.83 8.40 -10.58
C VAL A 239 18.45 8.98 -9.31
N LYS A 240 18.75 8.14 -8.29
CA LYS A 240 19.41 8.58 -7.06
C LYS A 240 20.81 9.15 -7.31
N SER A 241 21.56 8.57 -8.24
CA SER A 241 22.87 9.09 -8.68
C SER A 241 22.72 10.45 -9.39
N ARG A 242 21.77 10.58 -10.32
CA ARG A 242 21.50 11.82 -11.05
C ARG A 242 21.09 12.97 -10.12
N ILE A 243 20.23 12.70 -9.13
CA ILE A 243 19.84 13.70 -8.12
C ILE A 243 21.07 14.20 -7.35
N ARG A 244 21.96 13.30 -6.89
CA ARG A 244 23.21 13.69 -6.22
C ARG A 244 24.11 14.56 -7.09
N GLN A 245 24.28 14.22 -8.36
CA GLN A 245 25.07 15.02 -9.31
C GLN A 245 24.49 16.43 -9.50
N GLN A 246 23.16 16.54 -9.62
CA GLN A 246 22.48 17.83 -9.74
C GLN A 246 22.63 18.69 -8.49
N MET A 247 22.49 18.10 -7.28
CA MET A 247 22.70 18.81 -6.02
C MET A 247 24.10 19.43 -5.94
N HIS A 248 25.14 18.66 -6.28
CA HIS A 248 26.51 19.19 -6.32
C HIS A 248 26.69 20.30 -7.36
N ALA A 249 26.04 20.21 -8.52
CA ALA A 249 26.10 21.26 -9.53
C ALA A 249 25.46 22.56 -9.06
N VAL A 250 24.31 22.49 -8.38
CA VAL A 250 23.62 23.66 -7.81
C VAL A 250 24.47 24.29 -6.70
N ALA A 251 25.04 23.50 -5.80
CA ALA A 251 25.93 23.99 -4.75
C ALA A 251 27.14 24.75 -5.34
N ARG A 252 27.78 24.19 -6.37
CA ARG A 252 28.89 24.86 -7.07
C ARG A 252 28.46 26.17 -7.74
N ARG A 253 27.28 26.22 -8.36
CA ARG A 253 26.74 27.45 -8.97
C ARG A 253 26.51 28.54 -7.92
N ARG A 254 25.91 28.19 -6.77
CA ARG A 254 25.71 29.12 -5.65
C ARG A 254 27.03 29.66 -5.11
N MET A 255 28.01 28.79 -4.91
CA MET A 255 29.36 29.18 -4.48
C MET A 255 30.01 30.16 -5.46
N MET A 256 29.94 29.88 -6.77
CA MET A 256 30.51 30.77 -7.79
C MET A 256 29.79 32.11 -7.88
N ALA A 257 28.48 32.14 -7.65
CA ALA A 257 27.70 33.37 -7.60
C ALA A 257 28.02 34.26 -6.37
N ALA A 258 28.62 33.69 -5.31
CA ALA A 258 29.04 34.42 -4.12
C ALA A 258 30.46 35.03 -4.25
N VAL A 259 31.27 34.58 -5.24
CA VAL A 259 32.63 35.11 -5.44
C VAL A 259 32.67 36.62 -5.68
N PRO A 260 31.74 37.27 -6.43
CA PRO A 260 31.73 38.72 -6.60
C PRO A 260 31.58 39.52 -5.31
N THR A 261 31.07 38.92 -4.24
CA THR A 261 30.90 39.61 -2.95
C THR A 261 32.14 39.51 -2.06
N ALA A 262 33.21 38.87 -2.54
CA ALA A 262 34.46 38.72 -1.79
C ALA A 262 35.26 40.02 -1.76
N ASP A 263 35.88 40.28 -0.62
CA ASP A 263 36.76 41.44 -0.44
C ASP A 263 38.18 41.17 -0.91
N VAL A 264 38.61 39.91 -0.84
CA VAL A 264 39.95 39.45 -1.24
C VAL A 264 39.93 37.96 -1.59
N ILE A 265 40.80 37.56 -2.52
CA ILE A 265 41.01 36.16 -2.85
C ILE A 265 42.48 35.79 -2.60
N VAL A 266 42.67 34.80 -1.73
CA VAL A 266 43.99 34.25 -1.38
C VAL A 266 44.28 33.05 -2.27
N THR A 267 45.45 33.02 -2.89
CA THR A 267 45.80 32.03 -3.91
C THR A 267 47.08 31.28 -3.57
N ASN A 268 47.09 29.99 -3.94
CA ASN A 268 48.29 29.21 -4.19
C ASN A 268 48.34 29.07 -5.74
N PRO A 269 49.37 29.61 -6.42
CA PRO A 269 49.35 30.03 -7.82
C PRO A 269 48.46 29.22 -8.77
N THR A 270 48.66 27.91 -8.83
CA THR A 270 47.94 27.02 -9.73
C THR A 270 46.89 26.18 -9.00
N HIS A 271 47.10 25.88 -7.72
CA HIS A 271 46.38 24.80 -7.04
C HIS A 271 45.17 25.25 -6.24
N PHE A 272 45.20 26.39 -5.54
CA PHE A 272 44.10 26.78 -4.65
C PHE A 272 43.71 28.25 -4.81
N ALA A 273 42.42 28.54 -4.68
CA ALA A 273 41.91 29.89 -4.52
C ALA A 273 40.80 29.88 -3.48
N VAL A 274 40.90 30.79 -2.50
CA VAL A 274 39.92 30.96 -1.44
C VAL A 274 39.49 32.42 -1.39
N ALA A 275 38.19 32.65 -1.54
CA ALA A 275 37.57 33.95 -1.52
C ALA A 275 37.04 34.26 -0.11
N LEU A 276 37.47 35.38 0.44
CA LEU A 276 37.12 35.84 1.78
C LEU A 276 36.26 37.10 1.70
N GLN A 277 35.26 37.18 2.57
CA GLN A 277 34.41 38.34 2.75
C GLN A 277 34.45 38.78 4.22
N TYR A 278 34.54 40.09 4.45
CA TYR A 278 34.48 40.68 5.77
C TYR A 278 33.77 42.03 5.74
N GLN A 279 32.68 42.15 6.51
CA GLN A 279 31.93 43.40 6.68
C GLN A 279 32.16 43.95 8.08
N GLU A 280 32.81 45.10 8.15
CA GLU A 280 33.10 45.81 9.40
C GLU A 280 31.79 46.18 10.12
N GLY A 281 31.74 45.98 11.43
CA GLY A 281 30.56 46.23 12.27
C GLY A 281 29.43 45.19 12.16
N LYS A 282 29.49 44.24 11.21
CA LYS A 282 28.46 43.19 11.02
C LYS A 282 28.96 41.77 11.25
N MET A 283 30.26 41.51 11.04
CA MET A 283 30.84 40.17 11.14
C MET A 283 31.89 40.11 12.25
N HIS A 284 31.79 39.10 13.12
CA HIS A 284 32.79 38.86 14.18
C HIS A 284 34.09 38.25 13.65
N ALA A 285 34.06 37.65 12.46
CA ALA A 285 35.20 37.08 11.78
C ALA A 285 35.00 37.10 10.25
N PRO A 286 36.08 37.06 9.45
CA PRO A 286 35.98 36.87 8.00
C PRO A 286 35.36 35.52 7.64
N LYS A 287 34.57 35.52 6.56
CA LYS A 287 33.82 34.37 6.06
C LYS A 287 34.40 33.87 4.75
N VAL A 288 34.51 32.56 4.57
CA VAL A 288 34.85 31.97 3.27
C VAL A 288 33.58 31.92 2.42
N VAL A 289 33.57 32.63 1.29
CA VAL A 289 32.41 32.66 0.38
C VAL A 289 32.55 31.70 -0.79
N ALA A 290 33.79 31.37 -1.17
CA ALA A 290 34.08 30.35 -2.16
C ALA A 290 35.48 29.78 -1.96
N LYS A 291 35.65 28.49 -2.27
CA LYS A 291 36.97 27.86 -2.33
C LYS A 291 37.01 26.88 -3.51
N GLY A 292 38.17 26.73 -4.12
CA GLY A 292 38.34 25.84 -5.27
C GLY A 292 39.76 25.31 -5.39
N ARG A 293 39.88 24.13 -6.00
CA ARG A 293 41.15 23.53 -6.41
C ARG A 293 41.25 23.48 -7.94
N ASP A 294 42.45 23.59 -8.47
CA ASP A 294 42.78 23.42 -9.90
C ASP A 294 41.85 24.22 -10.83
N LYS A 295 41.00 23.55 -11.62
CA LYS A 295 40.04 24.19 -12.55
C LYS A 295 39.08 25.15 -11.86
N LEU A 296 38.60 24.82 -10.66
CA LEU A 296 37.74 25.72 -9.89
C LEU A 296 38.52 26.93 -9.37
N ALA A 297 39.78 26.73 -8.95
CA ALA A 297 40.65 27.83 -8.53
C ALA A 297 40.90 28.80 -9.70
N ALA A 298 41.18 28.27 -10.89
CA ALA A 298 41.34 29.07 -12.10
C ALA A 298 40.09 29.90 -12.42
N ARG A 299 38.89 29.30 -12.28
CA ARG A 299 37.64 30.02 -12.50
C ARG A 299 37.39 31.13 -11.46
N ILE A 300 37.72 30.89 -10.19
CA ILE A 300 37.63 31.91 -9.13
C ILE A 300 38.57 33.09 -9.43
N ARG A 301 39.82 32.81 -9.85
CA ARG A 301 40.78 33.86 -10.26
C ARG A 301 40.30 34.65 -11.48
N GLN A 302 39.70 33.97 -12.46
CA GLN A 302 39.11 34.64 -13.62
C GLN A 302 37.99 35.59 -13.20
N LEU A 303 37.11 35.15 -12.30
CA LEU A 303 36.02 35.98 -11.78
C LEU A 303 36.55 37.15 -10.95
N ALA A 304 37.65 36.95 -10.21
CA ALA A 304 38.34 38.01 -9.48
C ALA A 304 38.77 39.15 -10.41
N GLY A 305 39.35 38.81 -11.57
CA GLY A 305 39.75 39.78 -12.58
C GLY A 305 38.56 40.55 -13.15
N GLN A 306 37.45 39.87 -13.44
CA GLN A 306 36.22 40.48 -13.98
C GLN A 306 35.58 41.47 -13.00
N HIS A 307 35.62 41.17 -11.70
CA HIS A 307 35.01 42.00 -10.64
C HIS A 307 36.03 42.88 -9.90
N HIS A 308 37.27 42.97 -10.40
CA HIS A 308 38.35 43.80 -9.83
C HIS A 308 38.69 43.50 -8.36
N ILE A 309 38.48 42.25 -7.92
CA ILE A 309 38.77 41.77 -6.57
C ILE A 309 40.29 41.57 -6.43
N PRO A 310 40.93 42.13 -5.39
CA PRO A 310 42.36 41.93 -5.15
C PRO A 310 42.74 40.45 -4.97
N LEU A 311 43.77 40.03 -5.70
CA LEU A 311 44.40 38.72 -5.56
C LEU A 311 45.65 38.86 -4.70
N LEU A 312 45.76 38.05 -3.65
CA LEU A 312 46.99 37.90 -2.87
C LEU A 312 47.55 36.49 -3.04
N GLU A 313 48.82 36.40 -3.39
CA GLU A 313 49.53 35.14 -3.45
C GLU A 313 50.10 34.82 -2.06
N ALA A 314 49.52 33.83 -1.40
CA ALA A 314 49.96 33.35 -0.09
C ALA A 314 49.71 31.84 -0.01
N PRO A 315 50.65 31.01 -0.53
CA PRO A 315 50.44 29.57 -0.70
C PRO A 315 50.12 28.83 0.60
N THR A 316 50.78 29.20 1.70
CA THR A 316 50.59 28.60 3.04
C THR A 316 49.18 28.85 3.58
N LEU A 317 48.75 30.13 3.56
CA LEU A 317 47.42 30.55 4.00
C LEU A 317 46.31 29.98 3.11
N ALA A 318 46.50 29.95 1.79
CA ALA A 318 45.51 29.41 0.85
C ALA A 318 45.25 27.91 1.08
N ARG A 319 46.29 27.12 1.39
CA ARG A 319 46.14 25.69 1.74
C ARG A 319 45.40 25.52 3.06
N ALA A 320 45.79 26.27 4.08
CA ALA A 320 45.18 26.20 5.40
C ALA A 320 43.67 26.54 5.34
N LEU A 321 43.32 27.65 4.67
CA LEU A 321 41.93 28.05 4.48
C LEU A 321 41.12 27.04 3.65
N TYR A 322 41.71 26.45 2.61
CA TYR A 322 41.01 25.47 1.78
C TYR A 322 40.65 24.19 2.57
N ARG A 323 41.56 23.74 3.44
CA ARG A 323 41.41 22.48 4.18
C ARG A 323 40.53 22.63 5.43
N HIS A 324 40.61 23.76 6.12
CA HIS A 324 40.03 23.93 7.46
C HIS A 324 38.76 24.79 7.49
N THR A 325 38.21 25.21 6.34
CA THR A 325 37.00 26.05 6.32
C THR A 325 36.15 25.74 5.10
N GLU A 326 34.85 25.50 5.29
CA GLU A 326 33.90 25.31 4.18
C GLU A 326 33.32 26.66 3.69
N PRO A 327 32.93 26.78 2.42
CA PRO A 327 32.21 27.95 1.92
C PRO A 327 30.90 28.14 2.69
N GLY A 328 30.71 29.29 3.30
CA GLY A 328 29.58 29.53 4.19
C GLY A 328 29.96 29.65 5.67
N ASP A 329 31.20 29.32 6.03
CA ASP A 329 31.67 29.34 7.42
C ASP A 329 32.67 30.46 7.68
N PHE A 330 32.79 30.82 8.96
CA PHE A 330 33.82 31.74 9.45
C PHE A 330 35.17 31.04 9.53
N ILE A 331 36.25 31.80 9.30
CA ILE A 331 37.61 31.25 9.41
C ILE A 331 37.89 30.80 10.87
N PRO A 332 38.76 29.80 11.08
CA PRO A 332 39.23 29.41 12.42
C PRO A 332 40.02 30.52 13.11
N GLY A 333 39.90 30.61 14.44
CA GLY A 333 40.61 31.61 15.26
C GLY A 333 42.13 31.63 15.06
N ALA A 334 42.73 30.46 14.81
CA ALA A 334 44.16 30.32 14.54
C ALA A 334 44.63 31.03 13.26
N LEU A 335 43.73 31.33 12.32
CA LEU A 335 44.03 32.04 11.07
C LEU A 335 43.68 33.53 11.13
N TYR A 336 43.17 34.03 12.26
CA TYR A 336 42.73 35.43 12.39
C TYR A 336 43.86 36.42 12.16
N GLY A 337 45.04 36.18 12.74
CA GLY A 337 46.21 37.06 12.57
C GLY A 337 46.62 37.18 11.11
N ALA A 338 46.84 36.04 10.44
CA ALA A 338 47.18 36.00 9.02
C ALA A 338 46.12 36.68 8.14
N VAL A 339 44.83 36.41 8.36
CA VAL A 339 43.77 37.01 7.55
C VAL A 339 43.58 38.50 7.85
N ALA A 340 43.80 38.96 9.09
CA ALA A 340 43.75 40.38 9.44
C ALA A 340 44.81 41.18 8.67
N GLU A 341 46.03 40.65 8.53
CA GLU A 341 47.08 41.26 7.70
C GLU A 341 46.66 41.35 6.22
N VAL A 342 46.02 40.30 5.70
CA VAL A 342 45.47 40.31 4.33
C VAL A 342 44.40 41.39 4.15
N LEU A 343 43.46 41.51 5.10
CA LEU A 343 42.41 42.52 5.04
C LEU A 343 42.95 43.95 5.21
N ALA A 344 43.94 44.14 6.08
CA ALA A 344 44.62 45.43 6.24
C ALA A 344 45.28 45.88 4.92
N TRP A 345 45.94 44.96 4.21
CA TRP A 345 46.50 45.22 2.89
C TRP A 345 45.41 45.57 1.86
N VAL A 346 44.26 44.90 1.88
CA VAL A 346 43.12 45.20 1.00
C VAL A 346 42.61 46.62 1.25
N TRP A 347 42.50 47.05 2.50
CA TRP A 347 42.09 48.41 2.84
C TRP A 347 43.11 49.46 2.38
N GLN A 348 44.41 49.18 2.52
CA GLN A 348 45.45 50.04 1.96
C GLN A 348 45.33 50.16 0.43
N ILE A 349 45.04 49.05 -0.27
CA ILE A 349 44.79 49.07 -1.73
C ILE A 349 43.55 49.89 -2.08
N ARG A 350 42.46 49.75 -1.33
CA ARG A 350 41.23 50.52 -1.57
C ARG A 350 41.48 52.01 -1.36
N ARG A 351 42.18 52.39 -0.30
CA ARG A 351 42.56 53.79 0.01
C ARG A 351 43.50 54.37 -1.05
N TRP A 352 44.48 53.59 -1.50
CA TRP A 352 45.37 53.98 -2.59
C TRP A 352 44.60 54.23 -3.89
N ARG A 353 43.62 53.39 -4.23
CA ARG A 353 42.77 53.58 -5.42
C ARG A 353 41.88 54.82 -5.34
N SER A 354 41.48 55.27 -4.15
CA SER A 354 40.56 56.41 -4.00
C SER A 354 41.24 57.77 -3.79
N VAL A 355 42.35 57.80 -3.04
CA VAL A 355 43.03 59.06 -2.65
C VAL A 355 44.35 59.27 -3.42
N GLY A 356 44.89 58.23 -4.07
CA GLY A 356 46.21 58.27 -4.72
C GLY A 356 47.38 58.15 -3.73
N GLY A 357 48.60 57.99 -4.27
CA GLY A 357 49.85 57.84 -3.48
C GLY A 357 50.72 56.64 -3.92
N ASN A 358 51.65 56.22 -3.06
CA ASN A 358 52.49 55.04 -3.31
C ASN A 358 51.68 53.74 -3.16
N ARG A 359 51.87 52.80 -4.10
CA ARG A 359 51.20 51.49 -4.06
C ARG A 359 51.66 50.70 -2.83
N PRO A 360 50.74 50.23 -1.97
CA PRO A 360 51.11 49.46 -0.78
C PRO A 360 51.76 48.12 -1.16
N ALA A 361 52.84 47.77 -0.45
CA ALA A 361 53.54 46.51 -0.64
C ALA A 361 52.67 45.34 -0.14
N ALA A 362 52.68 44.22 -0.88
CA ALA A 362 52.00 43.00 -0.45
C ALA A 362 52.70 42.38 0.77
N PRO A 363 51.97 41.85 1.77
CA PRO A 363 52.55 41.17 2.91
C PRO A 363 53.25 39.88 2.45
N ARG A 364 54.51 39.68 2.85
CA ARG A 364 55.35 38.55 2.42
C ARG A 364 55.50 37.44 3.47
N ASN A 365 55.28 37.73 4.76
CA ASN A 365 55.47 36.80 5.88
C ASN A 365 54.21 36.68 6.76
N LEU A 366 53.11 36.19 6.17
CA LEU A 366 51.87 35.95 6.92
C LEU A 366 52.09 34.82 7.93
N GLN A 367 51.82 35.07 9.21
CA GLN A 367 51.99 34.09 10.28
C GLN A 367 50.88 33.03 10.27
N VAL A 368 51.13 31.89 9.62
CA VAL A 368 50.24 30.72 9.65
C VAL A 368 50.81 29.70 10.64
N PRO A 369 50.05 29.26 11.65
CA PRO A 369 50.52 28.24 12.60
C PRO A 369 50.96 26.96 11.86
N GLN A 370 52.15 26.44 12.17
CA GLN A 370 52.73 25.27 11.50
C GLN A 370 51.84 24.03 11.55
N GLN A 371 50.98 23.91 12.57
CA GLN A 371 50.01 22.81 12.72
C GLN A 371 48.89 22.83 11.66
N MET A 372 48.60 23.99 11.05
CA MET A 372 47.61 24.15 9.98
C MET A 372 48.24 24.24 8.58
N ASP A 373 49.56 24.49 8.51
CA ASP A 373 50.33 24.45 7.26
C ASP A 373 51.10 23.13 7.14
N MET A 374 50.40 22.07 6.77
CA MET A 374 51.03 20.78 6.47
C MET A 374 51.73 20.86 5.11
N THR A 375 53.00 21.26 5.10
CA THR A 375 53.87 21.34 3.92
C THR A 375 54.30 19.96 3.38
N GLY A 376 53.92 18.85 4.04
CA GLY A 376 54.50 17.51 3.83
C GLY A 376 53.69 16.45 3.06
N GLU A 377 52.44 16.70 2.64
CA GLU A 377 51.61 15.64 2.01
C GLU A 377 51.61 15.64 0.48
N PHE A 378 52.13 16.67 -0.20
CA PHE A 378 52.06 16.78 -1.67
C PHE A 378 53.31 16.31 -2.43
N THR A 379 54.37 15.86 -1.74
CA THR A 379 55.58 15.28 -2.36
C THR A 379 55.54 13.77 -2.55
N ARG A 380 54.44 13.09 -2.17
CA ARG A 380 54.25 11.66 -2.43
C ARG A 380 53.03 11.48 -3.32
N HIS A 381 53.29 11.27 -4.61
CA HIS A 381 52.48 10.60 -5.64
C HIS A 381 52.84 11.23 -7.00
N GLY A 382 54.01 10.83 -7.50
CA GLY A 382 54.34 10.84 -8.93
C GLY A 382 54.07 9.46 -9.49
#